data_AF-A0A7X2MMA0-F1
#
_entry.id   AF-A0A7X2MMA0-F1
#
_cell.length_a   1.000
_cell.length_b   1.000
_cell.length_c   1.000
_cell.angle_alpha   90.00
_cell.angle_beta   90.00
_cell.angle_gamma   90.00
#
_symmetry.space_group_name_H-M   'P 1'
#
loop_
_entity.id
_entity.type
_entity.pdbx_description
1 polymer ?
#
loop_
_entity_poly.entity_id
_entity_poly.type
_entity_poly.pdbx_seq_one_letter_code
_entity_poly.pdbx_strand_id
1 'polypeptide(L)'
;MTSTEQLDFSQTPLCEAVIGATLAIRADFPALSVEAQLAALVAEARDYVSHTEDADMQLEKLLELFYRQWGFCGASGVYNLSDALWIDNVLKTRRGTAVSL
;
A
#
# COMPACT_ATOMS: atom_id res chain seq x y z
N MET A 1 -27.51 -13.70 13.20
CA MET A 1 -26.24 -13.73 13.95
C MET A 1 -25.14 -13.59 12.91
N THR A 2 -24.61 -12.39 12.72
CA THR A 2 -23.54 -12.13 11.76
C THR A 2 -22.32 -11.81 12.59
N SER A 3 -21.47 -12.80 12.82
CA SER A 3 -20.21 -12.63 13.54
C SER A 3 -19.36 -11.65 12.74
N THR A 4 -19.20 -10.43 13.25
CA THR A 4 -18.13 -9.53 12.83
C THR A 4 -16.83 -10.18 13.27
N GLU A 5 -16.03 -10.67 12.33
CA GLU A 5 -14.67 -11.13 12.64
C GLU A 5 -13.94 -9.96 13.29
N GLN A 6 -13.71 -10.06 14.58
CA GLN A 6 -12.89 -9.11 15.33
C GLN A 6 -11.44 -9.36 14.92
N LEU A 7 -11.05 -8.76 13.80
CA LEU A 7 -9.66 -8.63 13.39
C LEU A 7 -8.90 -8.02 14.57
N ASP A 8 -7.98 -8.79 15.16
CA ASP A 8 -7.06 -8.28 16.15
C ASP A 8 -5.98 -7.47 15.44
N PHE A 9 -6.23 -6.16 15.32
CA PHE A 9 -5.34 -5.19 14.69
C PHE A 9 -3.98 -5.07 15.40
N SER A 10 -3.80 -5.65 16.59
CA SER A 10 -2.54 -5.60 17.33
C SER A 10 -1.51 -6.64 16.88
N GLN A 11 -1.96 -7.74 16.25
CA GLN A 11 -1.09 -8.84 15.79
C GLN A 11 -1.07 -9.01 14.27
N THR A 12 -2.01 -8.39 13.58
CA THR A 12 -2.14 -8.47 12.13
C THR A 12 -1.19 -7.46 11.47
N PRO A 13 -0.37 -7.84 10.48
CA PRO A 13 0.46 -6.88 9.77
C PRO A 13 -0.42 -5.80 9.14
N LEU A 14 0.06 -4.55 9.14
CA LEU A 14 -0.75 -3.38 8.79
C LEU A 14 -1.43 -3.50 7.42
N CYS A 15 -0.75 -4.12 6.44
CA CYS A 15 -1.30 -4.36 5.12
C CYS A 15 -2.54 -5.27 5.14
N GLU A 16 -2.50 -6.39 5.86
CA GLU A 16 -3.61 -7.34 5.99
C GLU A 16 -4.78 -6.72 6.76
N ALA A 17 -4.48 -5.94 7.81
CA ALA A 17 -5.48 -5.17 8.54
C ALA A 17 -6.22 -4.17 7.64
N VAL A 18 -5.50 -3.44 6.77
CA VAL A 18 -6.08 -2.48 5.81
C VAL A 18 -6.91 -3.20 4.75
N ILE A 19 -6.44 -4.34 4.25
CA ILE A 19 -7.18 -5.17 3.29
C ILE A 19 -8.49 -5.68 3.93
N GLY A 20 -8.42 -6.22 5.15
CA GLY A 20 -9.59 -6.70 5.89
C GLY A 20 -10.61 -5.59 6.18
N ALA A 21 -10.13 -4.42 6.62
CA ALA A 21 -10.99 -3.25 6.82
C ALA A 21 -11.65 -2.79 5.50
N THR A 22 -10.91 -2.82 4.39
CA THR A 22 -11.45 -2.45 3.07
C THR A 22 -12.50 -3.44 2.59
N LEU A 23 -12.28 -4.74 2.77
CA LEU A 23 -13.26 -5.80 2.46
C LEU A 23 -14.55 -5.65 3.27
N ALA A 24 -14.43 -5.29 4.55
CA ALA A 24 -15.59 -5.07 5.42
C ALA A 24 -16.46 -3.88 4.99
N ILE A 25 -15.85 -2.87 4.34
CA ILE A 25 -16.56 -1.68 3.85
C ILE A 25 -17.02 -1.85 2.39
N ARG A 26 -16.24 -2.54 1.55
CA ARG A 26 -16.45 -2.64 0.11
C ARG A 26 -16.25 -4.08 -0.39
N ALA A 27 -17.37 -4.77 -0.64
CA ALA A 27 -17.38 -6.18 -1.02
C ALA A 27 -16.80 -6.48 -2.42
N ASP A 28 -16.78 -5.50 -3.32
CA ASP A 28 -16.18 -5.61 -4.67
C ASP A 28 -14.66 -5.32 -4.69
N PHE A 29 -14.04 -5.14 -3.51
CA PHE A 29 -12.60 -4.89 -3.42
C PHE A 29 -11.77 -6.10 -3.88
N PRO A 30 -10.85 -5.93 -4.85
CA PRO A 30 -10.07 -7.03 -5.41
C PRO A 30 -8.86 -7.40 -4.52
N ALA A 31 -9.12 -7.89 -3.30
CA ALA A 31 -8.09 -8.17 -2.28
C ALA A 31 -6.92 -9.01 -2.80
N LEU A 32 -7.20 -10.15 -3.46
CA LEU A 32 -6.16 -11.02 -4.02
C LEU A 32 -5.25 -10.31 -5.03
N SER A 33 -5.80 -9.41 -5.85
CA SER A 33 -5.01 -8.66 -6.82
C SER A 33 -4.15 -7.59 -6.14
N VAL A 34 -4.67 -6.95 -5.10
CA VAL A 34 -3.92 -5.97 -4.29
C VAL A 34 -2.78 -6.65 -3.56
N GLU A 35 -3.03 -7.79 -2.90
CA GLU A 35 -2.02 -8.59 -2.22
C GLU A 35 -0.89 -9.00 -3.17
N ALA A 36 -1.24 -9.51 -4.35
CA ALA A 36 -0.25 -9.89 -5.37
C ALA A 36 0.58 -8.69 -5.84
N GLN A 37 -0.04 -7.53 -6.06
CA GLN A 37 0.68 -6.31 -6.46
C GLN A 37 1.61 -5.80 -5.35
N LEU A 38 1.16 -5.80 -4.09
CA LEU A 38 1.99 -5.41 -2.95
C LEU A 38 3.18 -6.38 -2.78
N ALA A 39 2.94 -7.68 -2.90
CA ALA A 39 4.01 -8.68 -2.83
C ALA A 39 5.04 -8.48 -3.95
N ALA A 40 4.61 -8.15 -5.17
CA ALA A 40 5.49 -7.86 -6.29
C ALA A 40 6.35 -6.61 -6.03
N LEU A 41 5.75 -5.52 -5.55
CA LEU A 41 6.47 -4.29 -5.20
C LEU A 41 7.48 -4.53 -4.07
N VAL A 42 7.10 -5.30 -3.05
CA VAL A 42 8.02 -5.66 -1.96
C VAL A 42 9.18 -6.52 -2.46
N ALA A 43 8.93 -7.47 -3.35
CA ALA A 43 9.97 -8.30 -3.95
C ALA A 43 10.96 -7.44 -4.77
N GLU A 44 10.45 -6.54 -5.60
CA GLU A 44 11.25 -5.61 -6.39
C GLU A 44 12.07 -4.66 -5.51
N ALA A 45 11.47 -4.07 -4.47
CA ALA A 45 12.19 -3.21 -3.54
C ALA A 45 13.29 -3.96 -2.79
N ARG A 46 13.02 -5.19 -2.34
CA ARG A 46 14.03 -6.02 -1.67
C ARG A 46 15.21 -6.31 -2.60
N ASP A 47 14.93 -6.67 -3.85
CA ASP A 47 15.98 -6.91 -4.84
C ASP A 47 16.81 -5.63 -5.09
N TYR A 48 16.15 -4.50 -5.36
CA TYR A 48 16.80 -3.22 -5.64
C TYR A 48 17.69 -2.71 -4.49
N VAL A 49 17.23 -2.88 -3.25
CA VAL A 49 17.90 -2.39 -2.04
C VAL A 49 18.99 -3.37 -1.56
N SER A 50 18.86 -4.67 -1.82
CA SER A 50 19.81 -5.71 -1.36
C SER A 50 21.24 -5.54 -1.88
N HIS A 51 21.43 -4.74 -2.93
CA HIS A 51 22.73 -4.46 -3.54
C HIS A 51 23.57 -3.43 -2.76
N THR A 52 23.07 -2.91 -1.64
CA THR A 52 23.74 -1.91 -0.81
C THR A 52 23.85 -2.43 0.62
N GLU A 53 25.03 -2.33 1.23
CA GLU A 53 25.27 -2.75 2.63
C GLU A 53 24.98 -1.63 3.66
N ASP A 54 24.97 -0.36 3.21
CA ASP A 54 24.74 0.81 4.05
C ASP A 54 23.25 1.16 4.18
N ALA A 55 22.75 1.27 5.42
CA ALA A 55 21.33 1.47 5.71
C ALA A 55 20.79 2.82 5.21
N ASP A 56 21.61 3.89 5.25
CA ASP A 56 21.19 5.22 4.78
C ASP A 56 21.02 5.19 3.25
N MET A 57 21.95 4.57 2.55
CA MET A 57 21.89 4.43 1.10
C MET A 57 20.82 3.41 0.65
N GLN A 58 20.47 2.43 1.48
CA GLN A 58 19.31 1.57 1.27
C GLN A 58 17.99 2.38 1.33
N LEU A 59 17.87 3.29 2.30
CA LEU A 59 16.71 4.17 2.43
C LEU A 59 16.61 5.14 1.24
N GLU A 60 17.71 5.77 0.83
CA GLU A 60 17.72 6.66 -0.33
C GLU A 60 17.27 5.93 -1.61
N LYS A 61 17.76 4.71 -1.83
CA LYS A 61 17.34 3.85 -2.94
C LYS A 61 15.86 3.50 -2.88
N LEU A 62 15.33 3.20 -1.69
CA LEU A 62 13.91 2.91 -1.51
C LEU A 62 13.05 4.15 -1.85
N LEU A 63 13.46 5.32 -1.38
CA LEU A 63 12.77 6.59 -1.67
C LEU A 63 12.82 6.92 -3.17
N GLU A 64 13.96 6.70 -3.83
CA GLU A 64 14.08 6.85 -5.28
C GLU A 64 13.17 5.87 -6.04
N LEU A 65 13.18 4.60 -5.67
CA LEU A 65 12.31 3.57 -6.26
C LEU A 65 10.84 3.97 -6.11
N PHE A 66 10.44 4.39 -4.91
CA PHE A 66 9.06 4.76 -4.59
C PHE A 66 8.59 6.02 -5.31
N TYR A 67 9.33 7.13 -5.18
CA TYR A 67 8.88 8.44 -5.69
C TYR A 67 9.23 8.68 -7.16
N ARG A 68 10.34 8.13 -7.65
CA ARG A 68 10.80 8.39 -9.03
C ARG A 68 10.44 7.27 -9.99
N GLN A 69 10.72 6.01 -9.63
CA GLN A 69 10.54 4.91 -10.56
C GLN A 69 9.08 4.43 -10.60
N TRP A 70 8.49 4.17 -9.43
CA TRP A 70 7.07 3.82 -9.32
C TRP A 70 6.15 5.03 -9.44
N GLY A 71 6.68 6.24 -9.21
CA GLY A 71 5.96 7.49 -9.39
C GLY A 71 4.86 7.73 -8.36
N PHE A 72 4.96 7.12 -7.17
CA PHE A 72 4.00 7.38 -6.10
C PHE A 72 4.09 8.84 -5.69
N CYS A 73 2.94 9.51 -5.65
CA CYS A 73 2.87 10.92 -5.28
C CYS A 73 1.56 11.25 -4.55
N GLY A 74 1.58 12.36 -3.83
CA GLY A 74 0.38 12.87 -3.19
C GLY A 74 -0.69 13.25 -4.21
N ALA A 75 -1.94 12.87 -3.97
CA ALA A 75 -3.08 13.39 -4.72
C ALA A 75 -3.24 14.90 -4.46
N SER A 76 -2.65 15.75 -5.30
CA SER A 76 -2.79 17.20 -5.20
C SER A 76 -4.12 17.67 -5.80
N GLY A 77 -4.88 18.45 -5.03
CA GLY A 77 -6.04 19.21 -5.51
C GLY A 77 -7.42 18.61 -5.25
N VAL A 78 -7.54 17.36 -4.79
CA VAL A 78 -8.85 16.74 -4.51
C VAL A 78 -8.81 15.91 -3.22
N TYR A 79 -9.01 16.58 -2.08
CA TYR A 79 -9.21 15.92 -0.77
C TYR A 79 -10.61 15.27 -0.62
N ASN A 80 -11.46 15.36 -1.64
CA ASN A 80 -12.87 15.02 -1.58
C ASN A 80 -13.25 13.71 -2.29
N LEU A 81 -12.30 12.94 -2.80
CA LEU A 81 -12.61 11.65 -3.41
C LEU A 81 -12.06 10.52 -2.56
N SER A 82 -12.97 9.71 -2.02
CA SER A 82 -12.69 8.42 -1.37
C SER A 82 -11.82 7.51 -2.23
N ASP A 83 -11.76 7.75 -3.53
CA ASP A 83 -10.88 7.10 -4.49
C ASP A 83 -9.40 7.18 -4.12
N ALA A 84 -8.94 8.23 -3.43
CA ALA A 84 -7.55 8.34 -2.97
C ALA A 84 -7.29 7.63 -1.62
N LEU A 85 -8.33 7.07 -0.98
CA LEU A 85 -8.21 6.26 0.24
C LEU A 85 -8.05 4.78 -0.07
N TRP A 86 -8.64 4.29 -1.17
CA TRP A 86 -8.67 2.87 -1.50
C TRP A 86 -7.33 2.41 -2.08
N ILE A 87 -6.70 1.42 -1.43
CA ILE A 87 -5.36 0.95 -1.79
C ILE A 87 -5.27 0.40 -3.21
N ASP A 88 -6.32 -0.24 -3.74
CA ASP A 88 -6.37 -0.72 -5.12
C ASP A 88 -6.31 0.43 -6.12
N ASN A 89 -6.92 1.57 -5.80
CA ASN A 89 -6.89 2.73 -6.66
C ASN A 89 -5.58 3.51 -6.52
N VAL A 90 -4.99 3.55 -5.31
CA VAL A 90 -3.64 4.11 -5.10
C VAL A 90 -2.60 3.32 -5.89
N LEU A 91 -2.66 1.98 -5.88
CA LEU A 91 -1.76 1.14 -6.67
C LEU A 91 -1.92 1.35 -8.19
N LYS A 92 -3.14 1.58 -8.67
CA LYS A 92 -3.42 1.88 -10.09
C LYS A 92 -2.95 3.27 -10.51
N THR A 93 -3.29 4.28 -9.71
CA THR A 93 -3.07 5.70 -10.06
C THR A 93 -1.71 6.21 -9.62
N ARG A 94 -1.02 5.47 -8.76
CA ARG A 94 0.20 5.90 -8.05
C ARG A 94 -0.03 7.21 -7.28
N ARG A 95 -1.28 7.49 -6.91
CA ARG A 95 -1.69 8.70 -6.21
C ARG A 95 -2.48 8.33 -4.97
N GLY A 96 -1.98 8.73 -3.81
CA GLY A 96 -2.62 8.50 -2.53
C GLY A 96 -2.70 9.76 -1.69
N THR A 97 -3.53 9.72 -0.64
CA THR A 97 -3.44 10.70 0.45
C THR A 97 -2.25 10.36 1.35
N ALA A 98 -1.84 11.27 2.25
CA ALA A 98 -0.77 11.01 3.21
C ALA A 98 -1.01 9.80 4.14
N VAL A 99 -2.26 9.33 4.24
CA VAL A 99 -2.64 8.15 5.04
C VAL A 99 -2.55 6.85 4.23
N SER A 100 -2.54 6.95 2.89
CA SER A 100 -2.46 5.82 1.95
C SER A 100 -1.08 5.68 1.30
N LEU A 101 -0.15 6.58 1.60
CA LEU A 101 1.24 6.61 1.12
C LEU A 101 2.21 6.22 2.24
#